data_AF-E6QRQ2-F1
#
_entry.id   AF-E6QRQ2-F1
#
_cell.length_a   1.000
_cell.length_b   1.000
_cell.length_c   1.000
_cell.angle_alpha   90.00
_cell.angle_beta   90.00
_cell.angle_gamma   90.00
#
_symmetry.space_group_name_H-M   'P 1'
#
loop_
_entity.id
_entity.type
_entity.pdbx_description
1 polymer ?
#
loop_
_entity_poly.entity_id
_entity_poly.type
_entity_poly.pdbx_seq_one_letter_code
_entity_poly.pdbx_strand_id
1 'polypeptide(L)'
;MNAVTEAVLDIQGQDAWIASQENINSGITAALAVFARHNANLLECAKANEKLLRGNELLTEQEVHLCLIWDEADYAAFHAITVGWLSRDIDIEITVH
;
A
#
# COMPACT_ATOMS: atom_id res chain seq x y z
N MET A 1 -18.26 -11.71 23.53
CA MET A 1 -16.96 -11.66 22.82
C MET A 1 -17.25 -11.10 21.45
N ASN A 2 -16.98 -9.82 21.24
CA ASN A 2 -17.15 -9.20 19.92
C ASN A 2 -15.98 -9.64 19.06
N ALA A 3 -16.26 -10.28 17.92
CA ALA A 3 -15.26 -10.56 16.92
C ALA A 3 -14.77 -9.21 16.36
N VAL A 4 -13.60 -8.77 16.82
CA VAL A 4 -12.83 -7.76 16.09
C VAL A 4 -12.31 -8.51 14.87
N THR A 5 -12.97 -8.35 13.73
CA THR A 5 -12.41 -8.79 12.46
C THR A 5 -11.12 -8.01 12.28
N GLU A 6 -9.97 -8.67 12.44
CA GLU A 6 -8.68 -8.09 12.03
C GLU A 6 -8.85 -7.65 10.59
N ALA A 7 -8.71 -6.35 10.32
CA ALA A 7 -8.83 -5.84 8.97
C ALA A 7 -7.73 -6.50 8.13
N VAL A 8 -8.12 -7.26 7.11
CA VAL A 8 -7.19 -7.95 6.23
C VAL A 8 -6.84 -7.02 5.08
N LEU A 9 -5.55 -6.71 4.94
CA LEU A 9 -5.03 -6.01 3.77
C LEU A 9 -4.96 -7.00 2.60
N ASP A 10 -5.50 -6.59 1.44
CA ASP A 10 -5.48 -7.37 0.21
C ASP A 10 -4.94 -6.51 -0.94
N ILE A 11 -4.38 -7.16 -1.96
CA ILE A 11 -3.84 -6.50 -3.16
C ILE A 11 -4.81 -6.73 -4.31
N GLN A 12 -5.34 -5.64 -4.88
CA GLN A 12 -6.32 -5.69 -5.97
C GLN A 12 -5.88 -4.82 -7.15
N GLY A 13 -6.31 -5.20 -8.35
CA GLY A 13 -6.01 -4.49 -9.59
C GLY A 13 -6.22 -5.38 -10.82
N GLN A 14 -6.41 -4.76 -11.99
CA GLN A 14 -6.62 -5.48 -13.26
C GLN A 14 -5.50 -6.47 -13.55
N ASP A 15 -4.27 -6.13 -13.17
CA ASP A 15 -3.05 -6.90 -13.45
C ASP A 15 -2.46 -7.57 -12.19
N ALA A 16 -3.20 -7.61 -11.09
CA ALA A 16 -2.75 -8.26 -9.85
C ALA A 16 -2.43 -9.75 -10.05
N TRP A 17 -3.05 -10.39 -11.04
CA TRP A 17 -2.80 -11.78 -11.44
C TRP A 17 -1.37 -12.05 -11.95
N ILE A 18 -0.61 -11.01 -12.32
CA ILE A 18 0.79 -11.13 -12.75
C ILE A 18 1.71 -11.39 -11.54
N ALA A 19 1.32 -10.92 -10.36
CA ALA A 19 2.13 -11.08 -9.16
C ALA A 19 2.07 -12.52 -8.64
N SER A 20 3.23 -13.10 -8.32
CA SER A 20 3.27 -14.35 -7.57
C SER A 20 2.74 -14.12 -6.14
N GLN A 21 2.30 -15.19 -5.47
CA GLN A 21 1.88 -15.07 -4.07
C GLN A 21 2.99 -14.55 -3.16
N GLU A 22 4.26 -14.86 -3.46
CA GLU A 22 5.42 -14.33 -2.75
C GLU A 22 5.55 -12.81 -2.90
N ASN A 23 5.36 -12.29 -4.11
CA ASN A 23 5.37 -10.86 -4.38
C ASN A 23 4.21 -10.16 -3.64
N ILE A 24 3.01 -10.76 -3.66
CA ILE A 24 1.84 -10.24 -2.93
C ILE A 24 2.12 -10.18 -1.42
N ASN A 25 2.67 -11.25 -0.84
CA ASN A 25 3.01 -11.28 0.58
C ASN A 25 4.09 -10.24 0.94
N SER A 26 5.05 -10.01 0.04
CA SER A 26 6.06 -8.96 0.18
C SER A 26 5.43 -7.56 0.18
N GLY A 27 4.47 -7.32 -0.73
CA GLY A 27 3.69 -6.08 -0.79
C GLY A 27 2.90 -5.81 0.50
N ILE A 28 2.16 -6.82 0.98
CA ILE A 28 1.40 -6.72 2.24
C ILE A 28 2.31 -6.40 3.41
N THR A 29 3.44 -7.11 3.52
CA THR A 29 4.42 -6.89 4.59
C THR A 29 4.98 -5.47 4.55
N ALA A 30 5.31 -4.96 3.37
CA ALA A 30 5.82 -3.61 3.19
C ALA A 30 4.79 -2.54 3.59
N ALA A 31 3.53 -2.67 3.17
CA ALA A 31 2.46 -1.76 3.58
C ALA A 31 2.20 -1.79 5.09
N LEU A 32 2.14 -2.97 5.71
CA LEU A 32 1.97 -3.11 7.16
C LEU A 32 3.09 -2.44 7.96
N ALA A 33 4.33 -2.47 7.45
CA ALA A 33 5.44 -1.77 8.06
C ALA A 33 5.27 -0.25 8.05
N VAL A 34 4.66 0.33 7.00
CA VAL A 34 4.35 1.76 6.94
C VAL A 34 3.33 2.14 8.01
N PHE A 35 2.22 1.40 8.12
CA PHE A 35 1.20 1.64 9.14
C PHE A 35 1.79 1.54 10.55
N ALA A 36 2.60 0.51 10.82
CA ALA A 36 3.25 0.33 12.11
C ALA A 36 4.20 1.48 12.45
N ARG A 37 5.00 1.96 11.50
CA ARG A 37 5.94 3.08 11.69
C ARG A 37 5.23 4.39 12.07
N HIS A 38 4.05 4.62 11.52
CA HIS A 38 3.23 5.80 11.82
C HIS A 38 2.25 5.59 12.99
N ASN A 39 2.25 4.41 13.62
CA ASN A 39 1.25 4.00 14.62
C ASN A 39 -0.19 4.25 14.13
N ALA A 40 -0.43 4.03 12.84
CA ALA A 40 -1.66 4.36 12.16
C ALA A 40 -2.61 3.16 12.09
N ASN A 41 -3.91 3.40 12.29
CA ASN A 41 -4.91 2.36 12.12
C ASN A 41 -5.24 2.18 10.62
N LEU A 42 -5.06 0.96 10.12
CA LEU A 42 -5.31 0.61 8.73
C LEU A 42 -6.74 0.95 8.28
N LEU A 43 -7.75 0.68 9.12
CA LEU A 43 -9.15 0.92 8.76
C LEU A 43 -9.49 2.42 8.73
N GLU A 44 -8.84 3.23 9.58
CA GLU A 44 -9.01 4.68 9.55
C GLU A 44 -8.36 5.30 8.31
N CYS A 45 -7.19 4.80 7.91
CA CYS A 45 -6.54 5.19 6.66
C CYS A 45 -7.40 4.83 5.45
N ALA A 46 -7.95 3.61 5.42
CA ALA A 46 -8.84 3.16 4.34
C ALA A 46 -10.09 4.04 4.22
N LYS A 47 -10.72 4.40 5.34
CA LYS A 47 -11.91 5.27 5.37
C LYS A 47 -11.59 6.68 4.89
N ALA A 48 -10.47 7.26 5.32
CA ALA A 48 -10.04 8.58 4.87
C ALA A 48 -9.77 8.58 3.35
N ASN A 49 -9.09 7.55 2.85
CA ASN A 49 -8.83 7.41 1.42
C ASN A 49 -10.13 7.18 0.60
N GLU A 50 -11.07 6.38 1.10
CA GLU A 50 -12.38 6.21 0.46
C GLU A 50 -13.13 7.55 0.35
N LYS A 51 -13.09 8.36 1.41
CA LYS A 51 -13.69 9.70 1.40
C LYS A 51 -13.03 10.62 0.37
N LEU A 52 -11.69 10.59 0.28
CA LEU A 52 -10.95 11.31 -0.76
C LEU A 52 -11.39 10.92 -2.17
N LEU A 53 -11.49 9.61 -2.44
CA LEU A 53 -11.87 9.07 -3.75
C LEU A 53 -13.31 9.42 -4.16
N ARG A 54 -14.25 9.49 -3.19
CA ARG A 54 -15.63 9.91 -3.47
C ARG A 54 -15.73 11.39 -3.85
N GLY A 55 -14.83 12.23 -3.35
CA GLY A 55 -14.69 13.63 -3.75
C GLY A 55 -15.88 14.55 -3.46
N ASN A 56 -16.82 14.12 -2.61
CA ASN A 56 -18.06 14.84 -2.29
C ASN A 56 -18.05 15.49 -0.89
N GLU A 57 -17.01 15.24 -0.09
CA GLU A 57 -16.85 15.76 1.27
C GLU A 57 -15.44 16.32 1.46
N LEU A 58 -15.29 17.39 2.24
CA LEU A 58 -13.96 17.92 2.61
C LEU A 58 -13.30 17.01 3.64
N LEU A 59 -11.99 16.80 3.47
CA LEU A 59 -11.15 16.15 4.47
C LEU A 59 -10.80 17.13 5.59
N THR A 60 -10.77 16.62 6.81
CA THR A 60 -10.11 17.26 7.96
C THR A 60 -8.59 17.11 7.83
N GLU A 61 -7.82 17.91 8.57
CA GLU A 61 -6.36 17.80 8.61
C GLU A 61 -5.89 16.39 8.99
N GLN A 62 -6.55 15.77 9.97
CA GLN A 62 -6.25 14.40 10.38
C GLN A 62 -6.52 13.39 9.25
N GLU A 63 -7.63 13.53 8.52
CA GLU A 63 -7.93 12.64 7.40
C GLU A 63 -6.96 12.84 6.23
N VAL A 64 -6.49 14.06 5.98
CA VAL A 64 -5.43 14.32 4.99
C VAL A 64 -4.15 13.58 5.39
N HIS A 65 -3.76 13.65 6.66
CA HIS A 65 -2.59 12.92 7.16
C HIS A 65 -2.74 11.40 6.99
N LEU A 66 -3.92 10.85 7.29
CA LEU A 66 -4.23 9.44 7.07
C LEU A 66 -4.18 9.03 5.59
N CYS A 67 -4.59 9.90 4.66
CA CYS A 67 -4.46 9.66 3.22
C CYS A 67 -3.00 9.61 2.78
N LEU A 68 -2.14 10.49 3.31
CA LEU A 68 -0.70 10.46 3.00
C LEU A 68 -0.04 9.17 3.47
N ILE A 69 -0.43 8.65 4.63
CA ILE A 69 0.05 7.36 5.13
C ILE A 69 -0.44 6.21 4.23
N TRP A 70 -1.69 6.29 3.76
CA TRP A 70 -2.24 5.33 2.81
C TRP A 70 -1.45 5.31 1.50
N ASP A 71 -1.18 6.47 0.90
CA ASP A 71 -0.42 6.59 -0.34
C ASP A 71 1.01 6.05 -0.19
N GLU A 72 1.66 6.30 0.95
CA GLU A 72 2.98 5.74 1.23
C GLU A 72 2.94 4.20 1.36
N ALA A 73 1.91 3.65 2.02
CA ALA A 73 1.74 2.21 2.15
C ALA A 73 1.44 1.55 0.80
N ASP A 74 0.63 2.18 -0.04
CA ASP A 74 0.33 1.72 -1.40
C ASP A 74 1.58 1.71 -2.28
N TYR A 75 2.37 2.79 -2.24
CA TYR A 75 3.65 2.86 -2.94
C TYR A 75 4.62 1.77 -2.46
N ALA A 76 4.74 1.55 -1.16
CA ALA A 76 5.60 0.52 -0.59
C ALA A 76 5.18 -0.89 -1.03
N ALA A 77 3.87 -1.18 -1.04
CA ALA A 77 3.33 -2.43 -1.52
C ALA A 77 3.62 -2.63 -3.01
N PHE A 78 3.28 -1.63 -3.85
CA PHE A 78 3.51 -1.65 -5.28
C PHE A 78 4.98 -1.90 -5.61
N HIS A 79 5.88 -1.17 -4.94
CA HIS A 79 7.32 -1.33 -5.15
C HIS A 79 7.79 -2.75 -4.79
N ALA A 80 7.43 -3.26 -3.61
CA ALA A 80 7.82 -4.61 -3.18
C ALA A 80 7.28 -5.73 -4.09
N ILE A 81 6.06 -5.59 -4.63
CA ILE A 81 5.46 -6.54 -5.58
C ILE A 81 6.24 -6.56 -6.90
N THR A 82 6.68 -5.39 -7.36
CA THR A 82 7.22 -5.18 -8.72
C THR A 82 8.74 -5.26 -8.82
N VAL A 83 9.48 -5.25 -7.70
CA VAL A 83 10.95 -5.42 -7.70
C VAL A 83 11.38 -6.69 -8.47
N GLY A 84 10.68 -7.80 -8.29
CA GLY A 84 10.95 -9.06 -9.01
C GLY A 84 10.55 -9.05 -10.49
N TRP A 85 9.79 -8.05 -10.95
CA TRP A 85 9.40 -7.93 -12.36
C TRP A 85 10.51 -7.30 -13.21
N LEU A 86 11.33 -6.44 -12.60
CA LEU A 86 12.54 -5.88 -13.20
C LEU A 86 13.72 -6.84 -13.09
N SER A 87 13.69 -7.80 -12.15
CA SER A 87 14.77 -8.78 -11.93
C SER A 87 14.78 -9.96 -12.92
N ARG A 88 14.24 -9.81 -14.13
CA ARG A 88 14.73 -10.64 -15.24
C ARG A 88 16.22 -10.33 -15.40
N ASP A 89 17.03 -11.30 -15.82
CA ASP A 89 18.49 -11.16 -16.08
C ASP A 89 18.77 -9.98 -17.02
N ILE A 90 18.80 -8.75 -16.50
CA ILE A 90 19.10 -7.55 -17.25
C ILE A 90 19.92 -6.67 -16.35
N ASP A 91 21.22 -6.70 -16.60
CA ASP A 91 22.26 -5.85 -16.03
C ASP A 91 22.08 -4.43 -16.56
N ILE A 92 21.29 -3.60 -15.85
CA ILE A 92 21.07 -2.19 -16.19
C ILE A 92 21.69 -1.34 -15.08
N GLU A 93 22.76 -0.62 -15.42
CA GLU A 93 23.43 0.31 -14.52
C GLU A 93 23.19 1.77 -14.96
N ILE A 94 22.96 2.65 -14.00
CA ILE A 94 22.99 4.11 -14.22
C ILE A 94 24.45 4.56 -14.12
N THR A 95 24.98 5.18 -15.17
CA THR A 95 26.33 5.79 -15.18
C THR A 95 26.26 7.32 -15.26
N VAL A 96 27.25 7.99 -14.68
CA VAL A 96 27.42 9.45 -14.72
C VAL A 96 28.70 9.77 -15.49
N HIS A 97 28.62 10.73 -16.42
CA HIS A 97 29.77 11.28 -17.15
C HIS A 97 30.04 12.72 -16.70
#